data_AF-A0A659UWN1-F1
#
_entry.id   AF-A0A659UWN1-F1
#
_cell.length_a   1.000
_cell.length_b   1.000
_cell.length_c   1.000
_cell.angle_alpha   90.00
_cell.angle_beta   90.00
_cell.angle_gamma   90.00
#
_symmetry.space_group_name_H-M   'P 1'
#
loop_
_entity.id
_entity.type
_entity.pdbx_description
1 polymer ?
#
loop_
_entity_poly.entity_id
_entity_poly.type
_entity_poly.pdbx_seq_one_letter_code
_entity_poly.pdbx_strand_id
1 'polypeptide(L)'
;DRVRTQLGLPPRPKRADVNRNEHARSLGIDPNPELQPAGTKKTHSDRFLQTLKYPDELEALMEKISAEARLAEQEAGLSTLFLAFGFLEWHDSDASDKPIYAPLLLLPVKIERQKVRGKHVYEVAAREGAAETNISLQKFLETKFGRDLPDFGDADDGGSVESYLAKVEASIEGLKRWRVRRWLVLGHFAFNRIAIYEDTKPEKWQNHPAAHPLVGSLLSGFEQGADGDGPSFHSPEDYPIDDPEIEKSAPILIQDA
;
A
#
# COMPACT_ATOMS: atom_id res chain seq x y z
N ASP A 1 4.84 -44.00 11.04
CA ASP A 1 5.44 -44.99 10.12
C ASP A 1 5.14 -46.45 10.38
N ARG A 2 5.14 -46.95 11.63
CA ARG A 2 4.80 -48.36 11.94
C ARG A 2 3.52 -48.89 11.26
N VAL A 3 2.45 -48.10 11.24
CA VAL A 3 1.17 -48.46 10.60
C VAL A 3 1.28 -48.54 9.07
N ARG A 4 2.09 -47.67 8.43
CA ARG A 4 2.31 -47.69 6.98
C ARG A 4 3.11 -48.92 6.55
N THR A 5 4.11 -49.28 7.35
CA THR A 5 4.91 -50.49 7.17
C THR A 5 4.04 -51.75 7.27
N GLN A 6 3.11 -51.80 8.24
CA GLN A 6 2.15 -52.90 8.36
C GLN A 6 1.16 -52.98 7.19
N LEU A 7 0.85 -51.85 6.55
CA LEU A 7 -0.07 -51.75 5.41
C LEU A 7 0.65 -51.82 4.04
N GLY A 8 1.95 -52.08 4.00
CA GLY A 8 2.73 -52.13 2.75
C GLY A 8 2.80 -50.80 1.98
N LEU A 9 2.54 -49.68 2.66
CA LEU A 9 2.54 -48.35 2.05
C LEU A 9 3.95 -47.77 2.03
N PRO A 10 4.31 -46.99 0.99
CA PRO A 10 5.61 -46.32 0.92
C PRO A 10 5.83 -45.38 2.11
N PRO A 11 7.08 -45.14 2.53
CA PRO A 11 7.39 -44.21 3.62
C PRO A 11 6.84 -42.82 3.32
N ARG A 12 6.45 -42.07 4.36
CA ARG A 12 5.94 -40.72 4.17
C ARG A 12 7.08 -39.84 3.64
N PRO A 13 6.92 -39.16 2.49
CA PRO A 13 7.95 -38.26 1.99
C PRO A 13 8.18 -37.15 3.02
N LYS A 14 9.43 -36.71 3.16
CA LYS A 14 9.74 -35.57 4.03
C LYS A 14 9.13 -34.32 3.42
N ARG A 15 8.74 -33.35 4.26
CA ARG A 15 8.10 -32.09 3.82
C ARG A 15 8.95 -31.31 2.82
N ALA A 16 10.29 -31.45 2.88
CA ALA A 16 11.23 -30.82 1.95
C ALA A 16 11.25 -31.46 0.56
N ASP A 17 10.86 -32.74 0.44
CA ASP A 17 10.91 -33.49 -0.81
C ASP A 17 9.59 -33.39 -1.61
N VAL A 18 8.56 -32.78 -1.03
CA VAL A 18 7.26 -32.61 -1.66
C VAL A 18 7.24 -31.32 -2.47
N ASN A 19 7.13 -31.44 -3.80
CA ASN A 19 6.86 -30.31 -4.65
C ASN A 19 5.48 -29.72 -4.29
N ARG A 20 5.47 -28.50 -3.70
CA ARG A 20 4.25 -27.81 -3.26
C ARG A 20 3.23 -27.67 -4.38
N ASN A 21 3.68 -27.38 -5.59
CA ASN A 21 2.79 -27.16 -6.74
C ASN A 21 2.13 -28.48 -7.16
N GLU A 22 2.86 -29.59 -7.17
CA GLU A 22 2.29 -30.91 -7.44
C GLU A 22 1.34 -31.35 -6.34
N HIS A 23 1.67 -31.08 -5.08
CA HIS A 23 0.79 -31.37 -3.96
C HIS A 23 -0.51 -30.56 -4.02
N ALA A 24 -0.43 -29.26 -4.31
CA ALA A 24 -1.61 -28.42 -4.52
C ALA A 24 -2.50 -28.97 -5.64
N ARG A 25 -1.91 -29.32 -6.79
CA ARG A 25 -2.64 -29.93 -7.91
C ARG A 25 -3.30 -31.26 -7.51
N SER A 26 -2.64 -32.09 -6.71
CA SER A 26 -3.22 -33.35 -6.20
C SER A 26 -4.46 -33.14 -5.31
N LEU A 27 -4.57 -31.96 -4.68
CA LEU A 27 -5.72 -31.53 -3.89
C LEU A 27 -6.75 -30.74 -4.71
N GLY A 28 -6.56 -30.62 -6.03
CA GLY A 28 -7.42 -29.82 -6.91
C GLY A 28 -7.25 -28.31 -6.73
N ILE A 29 -6.17 -27.85 -6.09
CA ILE A 29 -5.81 -26.44 -5.93
C ILE A 29 -4.90 -26.03 -7.09
N ASP A 30 -5.24 -24.93 -7.76
CA ASP A 30 -4.38 -24.37 -8.79
C ASP A 30 -3.25 -23.57 -8.12
N PRO A 31 -1.96 -23.93 -8.30
CA PRO A 31 -0.86 -23.19 -7.70
C PRO A 31 -0.52 -21.88 -8.44
N ASN A 32 -1.19 -21.58 -9.55
CA ASN A 32 -0.94 -20.33 -10.27
C ASN A 32 -1.43 -19.13 -9.44
N PRO A 33 -0.57 -18.14 -9.13
CA PRO A 33 -0.99 -16.91 -8.46
C PRO A 33 -1.86 -16.00 -9.35
N GLU A 34 -1.89 -16.24 -10.66
CA GLU A 34 -2.74 -15.53 -11.62
C GLU A 34 -4.20 -15.95 -11.43
N LEU A 35 -5.03 -15.03 -10.92
CA LEU A 35 -6.46 -15.26 -10.79
C LEU A 35 -7.15 -15.18 -12.15
N GLN A 36 -8.17 -16.01 -12.31
CA GLN A 36 -9.03 -15.97 -13.49
C GLN A 36 -10.05 -14.83 -13.36
N PRO A 37 -10.40 -14.14 -14.46
CA PRO A 37 -11.42 -13.07 -14.46
C PRO A 37 -12.78 -13.49 -13.90
N ALA A 38 -13.12 -14.77 -14.04
CA ALA A 38 -14.36 -15.35 -13.56
C ALA A 38 -14.10 -16.42 -12.50
N GLY A 39 -14.97 -16.43 -11.48
CA GLY A 39 -14.99 -17.48 -10.47
C GLY A 39 -15.33 -18.84 -11.08
N THR A 40 -14.37 -19.77 -11.11
CA THR A 40 -14.53 -21.10 -11.72
C THR A 40 -15.04 -22.17 -10.75
N LYS A 41 -14.93 -21.95 -9.44
CA LYS A 41 -15.24 -22.95 -8.40
C LYS A 41 -16.17 -22.38 -7.32
N LYS A 42 -17.06 -23.21 -6.79
CA LYS A 42 -17.93 -22.88 -5.63
C LYS A 42 -17.15 -22.50 -4.38
N THR A 43 -15.92 -22.99 -4.23
CA THR A 43 -15.04 -22.62 -3.10
C THR A 43 -14.55 -21.17 -3.18
N HIS A 44 -14.72 -20.49 -4.31
CA HIS A 44 -14.33 -19.07 -4.43
C HIS A 44 -15.43 -18.11 -3.95
N SER A 45 -16.57 -18.63 -3.49
CA SER A 45 -17.65 -17.83 -2.90
C SER A 45 -17.69 -17.92 -1.36
N ASP A 46 -16.70 -18.57 -0.73
CA ASP A 46 -16.55 -18.56 0.72
C ASP A 46 -15.74 -17.33 1.18
N ARG A 47 -15.45 -17.24 2.49
CA ARG A 47 -14.68 -16.13 3.09
C ARG A 47 -13.24 -16.55 3.42
N PHE A 48 -12.73 -17.60 2.79
CA PHE A 48 -11.42 -18.17 3.08
C PHE A 48 -10.44 -17.94 1.92
N LEU A 49 -9.38 -17.18 2.19
CA LEU A 49 -8.28 -17.01 1.24
C LEU A 49 -7.32 -18.21 1.32
N GLN A 50 -7.02 -18.80 0.17
CA GLN A 50 -6.12 -19.95 0.07
C GLN A 50 -4.70 -19.51 -0.27
N THR A 51 -3.71 -20.18 0.30
CA THR A 51 -2.29 -19.95 -0.01
C THR A 51 -1.56 -21.28 -0.16
N LEU A 52 -0.45 -21.29 -0.89
CA LEU A 52 0.44 -22.45 -1.00
C LEU A 52 1.40 -22.61 0.20
N LYS A 53 1.28 -21.75 1.22
CA LYS A 53 2.12 -21.81 2.41
C LYS A 53 1.56 -22.86 3.36
N TYR A 54 2.46 -23.68 3.89
CA TYR A 54 2.08 -24.59 4.96
C TYR A 54 1.78 -23.82 6.26
N PRO A 55 1.04 -24.40 7.22
CA PRO A 55 0.59 -23.71 8.42
C PRO A 55 1.69 -22.93 9.16
N ASP A 56 2.82 -23.56 9.47
CA ASP A 56 3.91 -22.89 10.23
C ASP A 56 4.54 -21.73 9.45
N GLU A 57 4.66 -21.85 8.12
CA GLU A 57 5.20 -20.79 7.26
C GLU A 57 4.22 -19.62 7.14
N LEU A 58 2.93 -19.93 7.06
CA LEU A 58 1.87 -18.94 7.01
C LEU A 58 1.78 -18.18 8.33
N GLU A 59 1.86 -18.89 9.46
CA GLU A 59 1.81 -18.30 10.80
C GLU A 59 2.98 -17.33 11.01
N ALA A 60 4.22 -17.76 10.71
CA ALA A 60 5.40 -16.89 10.83
C ALA A 60 5.30 -15.66 9.90
N LEU A 61 4.81 -15.83 8.67
CA LEU A 61 4.62 -14.71 7.75
C LEU A 61 3.55 -13.73 8.24
N MET A 62 2.40 -14.24 8.68
CA MET A 62 1.29 -13.41 9.14
C MET A 62 1.63 -12.71 10.45
N GLU A 63 2.41 -13.35 11.34
CA GLU A 63 2.96 -12.68 12.52
C GLU A 63 3.84 -11.51 12.13
N LYS A 64 4.79 -11.72 11.20
CA LYS A 64 5.65 -10.65 10.68
C LYS A 64 4.85 -9.48 10.09
N ILE A 65 3.94 -9.75 9.15
CA ILE A 65 3.11 -8.71 8.51
C ILE A 65 2.27 -7.97 9.57
N SER A 66 1.68 -8.69 10.52
CA SER A 66 0.87 -8.06 11.57
C SER A 66 1.69 -7.20 12.53
N ALA A 67 2.93 -7.59 12.81
CA ALA A 67 3.84 -6.84 13.67
C ALA A 67 4.32 -5.55 12.99
N GLU A 68 4.72 -5.64 11.72
CA GLU A 68 5.11 -4.48 10.90
C GLU A 68 3.95 -3.48 10.72
N ALA A 69 2.72 -3.97 10.53
CA ALA A 69 1.53 -3.12 10.45
C ALA A 69 1.29 -2.33 11.74
N ARG A 70 1.35 -3.01 12.89
CA ARG A 70 1.18 -2.36 14.20
C ARG A 70 2.28 -1.36 14.48
N LEU A 71 3.52 -1.68 14.12
CA LEU A 71 4.65 -0.78 14.29
C LEU A 71 4.48 0.49 13.45
N ALA A 72 4.14 0.34 12.17
CA ALA A 72 3.91 1.48 11.29
C ALA A 72 2.77 2.39 11.79
N GLU A 73 1.70 1.80 12.33
CA GLU A 73 0.60 2.55 12.94
C GLU A 73 1.02 3.28 14.21
N GLN A 74 1.85 2.66 15.05
CA GLN A 74 2.34 3.26 16.30
C GLN A 74 3.37 4.37 16.07
N GLU A 75 4.25 4.22 15.10
CA GLU A 75 5.35 5.17 14.83
C GLU A 75 4.94 6.32 13.92
N ALA A 76 4.21 6.02 12.84
CA ALA A 76 3.88 7.02 11.81
C ALA A 76 2.42 7.46 11.84
N GLY A 77 1.55 6.80 12.63
CA GLY A 77 0.11 7.08 12.66
C GLY A 77 -0.64 6.73 11.36
N LEU A 78 0.03 6.07 10.42
CA LEU A 78 -0.49 5.80 9.07
C LEU A 78 -0.61 4.29 8.83
N SER A 79 -1.72 3.87 8.23
CA SER A 79 -1.91 2.49 7.79
C SER A 79 -1.06 2.22 6.54
N THR A 80 -0.05 1.37 6.68
CA THR A 80 0.80 0.94 5.54
C THR A 80 0.39 -0.41 4.97
N LEU A 81 -0.59 -1.09 5.57
CA LEU A 81 -1.02 -2.43 5.16
C LEU A 81 -2.20 -2.35 4.18
N PHE A 82 -2.00 -2.92 2.98
CA PHE A 82 -3.01 -2.94 1.94
C PHE A 82 -3.18 -4.34 1.35
N LEU A 83 -4.40 -4.61 0.87
CA LEU A 83 -4.68 -5.67 -0.07
C LEU A 83 -4.66 -5.07 -1.48
N ALA A 84 -3.65 -5.44 -2.26
CA ALA A 84 -3.47 -4.99 -3.63
C ALA A 84 -4.21 -5.93 -4.60
N PHE A 85 -5.02 -5.34 -5.46
CA PHE A 85 -5.77 -6.01 -6.52
C PHE A 85 -5.16 -5.62 -7.87
N GLY A 86 -4.59 -6.60 -8.54
CA GLY A 86 -3.97 -6.42 -9.83
C GLY A 86 -2.63 -5.68 -9.77
N PHE A 87 -1.75 -6.02 -10.70
CA PHE A 87 -0.45 -5.39 -10.87
C PHE A 87 -0.22 -5.10 -12.34
N LEU A 88 0.40 -3.96 -12.62
CA LEU A 88 0.97 -3.70 -13.93
C LEU A 88 2.39 -4.25 -13.96
N GLU A 89 2.68 -5.07 -14.97
CA GLU A 89 4.02 -5.59 -15.23
C GLU A 89 4.59 -4.95 -16.49
N TRP A 90 5.82 -4.46 -16.41
CA TRP A 90 6.58 -3.97 -17.56
C TRP A 90 8.09 -4.22 -17.39
N HIS A 91 8.87 -3.89 -18.42
CA HIS A 91 10.33 -3.95 -18.38
C HIS A 91 10.89 -2.55 -18.67
N ASP A 92 11.94 -2.16 -17.97
CA ASP A 92 12.53 -0.82 -18.10
C ASP A 92 13.18 -0.58 -19.48
N SER A 93 13.64 -1.64 -20.12
CA SER A 93 14.19 -1.61 -21.48
C SER A 93 13.98 -2.94 -22.19
N ASP A 94 14.08 -2.93 -23.52
CA ASP A 94 14.00 -4.14 -24.34
C ASP A 94 15.10 -5.16 -23.99
N ALA A 95 16.24 -4.69 -23.47
CA ALA A 95 17.35 -5.53 -23.04
C ALA A 95 17.25 -6.02 -21.58
N SER A 96 16.28 -5.51 -20.81
CA SER A 96 16.08 -5.95 -19.43
C SER A 96 15.22 -7.22 -19.38
N ASP A 97 15.70 -8.22 -18.67
CA ASP A 97 14.94 -9.45 -18.34
C ASP A 97 14.25 -9.38 -16.99
N LYS A 98 14.43 -8.28 -16.24
CA LYS A 98 13.82 -8.11 -14.93
C LYS A 98 12.48 -7.38 -15.06
N PRO A 99 11.34 -8.06 -14.84
CA PRO A 99 10.05 -7.40 -14.82
C PRO A 99 9.93 -6.51 -13.57
N ILE A 100 9.31 -5.34 -13.77
CA ILE A 100 8.90 -4.41 -12.73
C ILE A 100 7.40 -4.59 -12.52
N TYR A 101 6.96 -4.49 -11.27
CA TYR A 101 5.57 -4.62 -10.88
C TYR A 101 5.13 -3.40 -10.08
N ALA A 102 3.95 -2.87 -10.40
CA ALA A 102 3.29 -1.86 -9.59
C ALA A 102 1.83 -2.27 -9.31
N PRO A 103 1.33 -2.14 -8.07
CA PRO A 103 -0.06 -2.44 -7.76
C PRO A 103 -0.98 -1.44 -8.48
N LEU A 104 -2.16 -1.90 -8.90
CA LEU A 104 -3.14 -1.10 -9.64
C LEU A 104 -4.22 -0.51 -8.74
N LEU A 105 -4.75 -1.31 -7.82
CA LEU A 105 -5.79 -0.93 -6.87
C LEU A 105 -5.43 -1.41 -5.47
N LEU A 106 -5.58 -0.56 -4.47
CA LEU A 106 -5.12 -0.77 -3.11
C LEU A 106 -6.28 -0.56 -2.14
N LEU A 107 -6.61 -1.58 -1.37
CA LEU A 107 -7.59 -1.46 -0.29
C LEU A 107 -6.87 -1.45 1.06
N PRO A 108 -7.02 -0.39 1.88
CA PRO A 108 -6.50 -0.39 3.23
C PRO A 108 -7.14 -1.51 4.06
N VAL A 109 -6.33 -2.34 4.72
CA VAL A 109 -6.82 -3.46 5.52
C VAL A 109 -6.16 -3.52 6.90
N LYS A 110 -6.81 -4.23 7.82
CA LYS A 110 -6.27 -4.64 9.11
C LYS A 110 -6.28 -6.15 9.23
N ILE A 111 -5.35 -6.68 10.02
CA ILE A 111 -5.28 -8.12 10.35
C ILE A 111 -5.69 -8.31 11.81
N GLU A 112 -6.73 -9.11 12.02
CA GLU A 112 -7.15 -9.56 13.34
C GLU A 112 -6.69 -11.00 13.56
N ARG A 113 -5.94 -11.23 14.65
CA ARG A 113 -5.45 -12.56 15.02
C ARG A 113 -6.32 -13.14 16.13
N GLN A 114 -6.92 -14.29 15.85
CA GLN A 114 -7.72 -15.05 16.80
C GLN A 114 -7.12 -16.45 17.02
N LYS A 115 -7.40 -17.05 18.18
CA LYS A 115 -7.02 -18.43 18.48
C LYS A 115 -8.27 -19.29 18.54
N VAL A 116 -8.44 -20.16 17.56
CA VAL A 116 -9.61 -21.04 17.44
C VAL A 116 -9.15 -22.48 17.55
N ARG A 117 -9.66 -23.21 18.56
CA ARG A 117 -9.33 -24.64 18.79
C ARG A 117 -7.82 -24.93 18.81
N GLY A 118 -7.06 -24.02 19.42
CA GLY A 118 -5.60 -24.14 19.55
C GLY A 118 -4.80 -23.70 18.32
N LYS A 119 -5.44 -23.25 17.24
CA LYS A 119 -4.78 -22.76 16.02
C LYS A 119 -4.92 -21.25 15.87
N HIS A 120 -3.91 -20.61 15.31
CA HIS A 120 -3.97 -19.20 14.92
C HIS A 120 -4.79 -19.06 13.64
N VAL A 121 -5.79 -18.18 13.68
CA VAL A 121 -6.62 -17.79 12.56
C VAL A 121 -6.44 -16.29 12.36
N TYR A 122 -6.21 -15.90 11.12
CA TYR A 122 -6.01 -14.50 10.73
C TYR A 122 -7.17 -14.07 9.86
N GLU A 123 -7.86 -13.02 10.28
CA GLU A 123 -8.94 -12.38 9.54
C GLU A 123 -8.42 -11.07 8.95
N VAL A 124 -8.66 -10.86 7.65
CA VAL A 124 -8.33 -9.62 6.96
C VAL A 124 -9.62 -8.83 6.80
N ALA A 125 -9.68 -7.64 7.38
CA ALA A 125 -10.83 -6.77 7.30
C ALA A 125 -10.45 -5.46 6.61
N ALA A 126 -11.31 -4.94 5.74
CA ALA A 126 -11.15 -3.60 5.22
C ALA A 126 -11.20 -2.58 6.37
N ARG A 127 -10.37 -1.53 6.29
CA ARG A 127 -10.49 -0.37 7.16
C ARG A 127 -11.60 0.55 6.62
N GLU A 128 -11.94 1.57 7.41
CA GLU A 128 -12.76 2.69 6.96
C GLU A 128 -11.96 3.47 5.90
N GLY A 129 -12.22 3.18 4.63
CA GLY A 129 -11.51 3.75 3.48
C GLY A 129 -11.98 3.11 2.18
N ALA A 130 -11.98 3.89 1.09
CA ALA A 130 -12.26 3.35 -0.24
C ALA A 130 -11.02 2.62 -0.78
N ALA A 131 -11.22 1.79 -1.81
CA ALA A 131 -10.09 1.28 -2.57
C ALA A 131 -9.53 2.42 -3.43
N GLU A 132 -8.21 2.60 -3.42
CA GLU A 132 -7.51 3.70 -4.07
C GLU A 132 -6.64 3.20 -5.21
N THR A 133 -6.62 3.95 -6.32
CA THR A 133 -5.74 3.69 -7.47
C THR A 133 -4.32 4.16 -7.18
N ASN A 134 -3.34 3.54 -7.84
CA ASN A 134 -1.94 3.94 -7.68
C ASN A 134 -1.64 5.21 -8.50
N ILE A 135 -1.85 6.37 -7.88
CA ILE A 135 -1.62 7.69 -8.51
C ILE A 135 -0.16 7.84 -9.02
N SER A 136 0.82 7.23 -8.34
CA SER A 136 2.22 7.26 -8.79
C SER A 136 2.37 6.63 -10.16
N LEU A 137 1.70 5.50 -10.34
CA LEU A 137 1.72 4.74 -11.58
C LEU A 137 0.97 5.49 -12.69
N GLN A 138 -0.17 6.09 -12.37
CA GLN A 138 -0.93 6.92 -13.32
C GLN A 138 -0.05 8.07 -13.85
N LYS A 139 0.57 8.85 -12.96
CA LYS A 139 1.46 9.95 -13.34
C LYS A 139 2.70 9.50 -14.09
N PHE A 140 3.26 8.35 -13.73
CA PHE A 140 4.38 7.75 -14.46
C PHE A 140 3.99 7.42 -15.91
N LEU A 141 2.84 6.78 -16.11
CA LEU A 141 2.33 6.42 -17.43
C LEU A 141 1.95 7.62 -18.28
N GLU A 142 1.28 8.60 -17.69
CA GLU A 142 0.92 9.87 -18.34
C GLU A 142 2.18 10.58 -18.83
N THR A 143 3.17 10.78 -17.95
CA THR A 143 4.37 11.56 -18.25
C THR A 143 5.33 10.86 -19.21
N LYS A 144 5.50 9.53 -19.08
CA LYS A 144 6.52 8.79 -19.83
C LYS A 144 5.98 8.17 -21.12
N PHE A 145 4.68 7.83 -21.15
CA PHE A 145 4.08 7.06 -22.25
C PHE A 145 2.84 7.74 -22.84
N GLY A 146 2.40 8.87 -22.28
CA GLY A 146 1.18 9.56 -22.73
C GLY A 146 -0.07 8.70 -22.58
N ARG A 147 -0.10 7.82 -21.56
CA ARG A 147 -1.22 6.92 -21.29
C ARG A 147 -1.92 7.30 -20.01
N ASP A 148 -3.21 7.55 -20.13
CA ASP A 148 -4.07 7.81 -19.00
C ASP A 148 -4.69 6.50 -18.51
N LEU A 149 -4.44 6.18 -17.25
CA LEU A 149 -5.12 5.09 -16.58
C LEU A 149 -6.45 5.58 -16.00
N PRO A 150 -7.52 4.77 -16.07
CA PRO A 150 -8.78 5.11 -15.45
C PRO A 150 -8.65 5.17 -13.92
N ASP A 151 -9.58 5.86 -13.27
CA ASP A 151 -9.78 5.74 -11.84
C ASP A 151 -10.76 4.62 -11.50
N PHE A 152 -10.68 4.12 -10.26
CA PHE A 152 -11.60 3.11 -9.77
C PHE A 152 -12.85 3.77 -9.20
N GLY A 153 -14.02 3.39 -9.71
CA GLY A 153 -15.30 3.96 -9.26
C GLY A 153 -15.89 5.00 -10.21
N ASP A 154 -15.31 5.17 -11.41
CA ASP A 154 -16.00 5.87 -12.50
C ASP A 154 -17.30 5.15 -12.85
N ALA A 155 -18.36 5.90 -13.21
CA ALA A 155 -19.75 5.44 -13.28
C ALA A 155 -20.00 4.15 -14.13
N ASP A 156 -19.06 3.81 -15.02
CA ASP A 156 -19.09 2.62 -15.89
C ASP A 156 -18.49 1.34 -15.25
N ASP A 157 -17.98 1.37 -14.01
CA ASP A 157 -17.31 0.20 -13.41
C ASP A 157 -18.26 -0.82 -12.78
N GLY A 158 -19.50 -0.41 -12.47
CA GLY A 158 -20.42 -1.19 -11.64
C GLY A 158 -19.82 -1.60 -10.28
N GLY A 159 -18.73 -0.97 -9.85
CA GLY A 159 -17.93 -1.32 -8.67
C GLY A 159 -17.10 -2.61 -8.79
N SER A 160 -16.92 -3.17 -9.99
CA SER A 160 -16.19 -4.43 -10.19
C SER A 160 -14.70 -4.21 -10.43
N VAL A 161 -13.86 -4.87 -9.64
CA VAL A 161 -12.39 -4.89 -9.81
C VAL A 161 -12.00 -5.37 -11.20
N GLU A 162 -12.66 -6.40 -11.75
CA GLU A 162 -12.31 -6.95 -13.06
C GLU A 162 -12.61 -5.96 -14.19
N SER A 163 -13.69 -5.18 -14.07
CA SER A 163 -14.02 -4.13 -15.06
C SER A 163 -12.90 -3.09 -15.11
N TYR A 164 -12.44 -2.63 -13.94
CA TYR A 164 -11.32 -1.71 -13.83
C TYR A 164 -10.03 -2.29 -14.44
N LEU A 165 -9.67 -3.54 -14.12
CA LEU A 165 -8.48 -4.18 -14.68
C LEU A 165 -8.54 -4.31 -16.21
N ALA A 166 -9.72 -4.60 -16.77
CA ALA A 166 -9.92 -4.65 -18.21
C ALA A 166 -9.76 -3.27 -18.88
N LYS A 167 -10.23 -2.19 -18.25
CA LYS A 167 -10.02 -0.82 -18.74
C LYS A 167 -8.55 -0.42 -18.71
N VAL A 168 -7.84 -0.76 -17.63
CA VAL A 168 -6.38 -0.56 -17.54
C VAL A 168 -5.66 -1.33 -18.66
N GLU A 169 -6.07 -2.56 -18.94
CA GLU A 169 -5.50 -3.38 -20.01
C GLU A 169 -5.70 -2.74 -21.40
N ALA A 170 -6.85 -2.08 -21.64
CA ALA A 170 -7.08 -1.29 -22.85
C ALA A 170 -6.20 -0.02 -22.91
N SER A 171 -6.03 0.70 -21.80
CA SER A 171 -5.19 1.92 -21.77
C SER A 171 -3.72 1.67 -22.15
N ILE A 172 -3.20 0.48 -21.83
CA ILE A 172 -1.82 0.09 -22.13
C ILE A 172 -1.66 -0.62 -23.48
N GLU A 173 -2.74 -0.76 -24.26
CA GLU A 173 -2.69 -1.45 -25.55
C GLU A 173 -1.68 -0.79 -26.51
N GLY A 174 -0.87 -1.64 -27.14
CA GLY A 174 0.22 -1.22 -28.04
C GLY A 174 1.57 -0.99 -27.36
N LEU A 175 1.65 -0.99 -26.02
CA LEU A 175 2.92 -0.97 -25.32
C LEU A 175 3.57 -2.37 -25.32
N LYS A 176 4.83 -2.45 -25.76
CA LYS A 176 5.55 -3.74 -25.86
C LYS A 176 5.97 -4.25 -24.49
N ARG A 177 5.68 -5.52 -24.20
CA ARG A 177 6.05 -6.21 -22.93
C ARG A 177 5.37 -5.61 -21.68
N TRP A 178 4.22 -4.97 -21.84
CA TRP A 178 3.35 -4.57 -20.75
C TRP A 178 2.22 -5.58 -20.61
N ARG A 179 1.84 -5.92 -19.38
CA ARG A 179 0.68 -6.76 -19.10
C ARG A 179 0.06 -6.46 -17.76
N VAL A 180 -1.26 -6.61 -17.67
CA VAL A 180 -1.96 -6.63 -16.40
C VAL A 180 -1.87 -8.04 -15.81
N ARG A 181 -1.49 -8.11 -14.54
CA ARG A 181 -1.42 -9.32 -13.72
C ARG A 181 -2.54 -9.29 -12.69
N ARG A 182 -3.45 -10.25 -12.74
CA ARG A 182 -4.58 -10.44 -11.81
C ARG A 182 -4.10 -11.14 -10.54
N TRP A 183 -3.17 -10.51 -9.83
CA TRP A 183 -2.68 -10.99 -8.54
C TRP A 183 -3.43 -10.34 -7.40
N LEU A 184 -3.58 -11.08 -6.30
CA LEU A 184 -4.07 -10.57 -5.03
C LEU A 184 -2.94 -10.66 -4.00
N VAL A 185 -2.44 -9.52 -3.54
CA VAL A 185 -1.24 -9.45 -2.68
C VAL A 185 -1.55 -8.65 -1.43
N LEU A 186 -1.38 -9.28 -0.27
CA LEU A 186 -1.38 -8.61 1.02
C LEU A 186 0.05 -8.15 1.34
N GLY A 187 0.26 -6.87 1.61
CA GLY A 187 1.59 -6.36 1.90
C GLY A 187 1.62 -4.92 2.37
N HIS A 188 2.84 -4.49 2.75
CA HIS A 188 3.12 -3.12 3.13
C HIS A 188 3.41 -2.26 1.91
N PHE A 189 2.72 -1.13 1.80
CA PHE A 189 2.96 -0.14 0.76
C PHE A 189 3.01 1.26 1.38
N ALA A 190 4.00 2.04 0.96
CA ALA A 190 4.24 3.40 1.46
C ALA A 190 4.01 4.42 0.34
N PHE A 191 2.77 4.87 0.18
CA PHE A 191 2.37 5.86 -0.84
C PHE A 191 2.21 7.29 -0.28
N ASN A 192 2.67 7.54 0.96
CA ASN A 192 2.49 8.81 1.67
C ASN A 192 2.97 10.07 0.92
N ARG A 193 3.86 9.92 -0.06
CA ARG A 193 4.45 11.06 -0.78
C ARG A 193 3.53 11.68 -1.83
N ILE A 194 2.55 10.95 -2.36
CA ILE A 194 1.74 11.44 -3.49
C ILE A 194 0.41 12.07 -3.07
N ALA A 195 -0.18 11.63 -1.96
CA ALA A 195 -1.28 12.37 -1.35
C ALA A 195 -0.84 13.82 -1.02
N ILE A 196 0.37 13.98 -0.46
CA ILE A 196 0.96 15.31 -0.21
C ILE A 196 1.11 16.10 -1.52
N TYR A 197 1.62 15.47 -2.58
CA TYR A 197 1.74 16.14 -3.89
C TYR A 197 0.39 16.56 -4.46
N GLU A 198 -0.61 15.69 -4.41
CA GLU A 198 -1.98 15.96 -4.84
C GLU A 198 -2.63 17.09 -4.04
N ASP A 199 -2.33 17.23 -2.75
CA ASP A 199 -2.81 18.34 -1.92
C ASP A 199 -2.12 19.67 -2.23
N THR A 200 -0.92 19.62 -2.83
CA THR A 200 -0.21 20.83 -3.28
C THR A 200 -0.62 21.35 -4.64
N LYS A 201 -1.63 20.75 -5.30
CA LYS A 201 -2.12 21.23 -6.59
C LYS A 201 -2.75 22.62 -6.45
N PRO A 202 -2.32 23.63 -7.22
CA PRO A 202 -2.85 25.00 -7.14
C PRO A 202 -4.36 25.07 -7.35
N GLU A 203 -4.95 24.16 -8.13
CA GLU A 203 -6.38 24.07 -8.40
C GLU A 203 -7.23 23.80 -7.15
N LYS A 204 -6.66 23.14 -6.14
CA LYS A 204 -7.35 22.82 -4.87
C LYS A 204 -7.30 23.98 -3.87
N TRP A 205 -6.52 25.02 -4.16
CA TRP A 205 -6.32 26.14 -3.24
C TRP A 205 -7.28 27.27 -3.56
N GLN A 206 -8.18 27.60 -2.61
CA GLN A 206 -9.06 28.77 -2.74
C GLN A 206 -8.27 30.07 -2.82
N ASN A 207 -7.20 30.16 -2.03
CA ASN A 207 -6.19 31.21 -2.08
C ASN A 207 -4.82 30.53 -2.09
N HIS A 208 -3.93 30.96 -2.98
CA HIS A 208 -2.57 30.42 -3.01
C HIS A 208 -1.90 30.65 -1.64
N PRO A 209 -1.25 29.65 -1.00
CA PRO A 209 -0.60 29.79 0.30
C PRO A 209 0.40 30.93 0.35
N ALA A 210 1.10 31.21 -0.75
CA ALA A 210 1.99 32.37 -0.85
C ALA A 210 1.28 33.73 -0.73
N ALA A 211 -0.04 33.80 -0.84
CA ALA A 211 -0.83 35.00 -0.60
C ALA A 211 -1.02 35.28 0.90
N HIS A 212 -0.83 34.28 1.77
CA HIS A 212 -0.83 34.49 3.20
C HIS A 212 0.52 35.08 3.63
N PRO A 213 0.58 36.24 4.32
CA PRO A 213 1.83 36.95 4.58
C PRO A 213 2.93 36.09 5.23
N LEU A 214 2.57 35.29 6.24
CA LEU A 214 3.51 34.39 6.93
C LEU A 214 3.99 33.19 6.10
N VAL A 215 3.15 32.69 5.20
CA VAL A 215 3.50 31.52 4.37
C VAL A 215 4.26 31.98 3.13
N GLY A 216 3.87 33.12 2.56
CA GLY A 216 4.59 33.82 1.52
C GLY A 216 6.00 34.22 1.96
N SER A 217 6.18 34.69 3.20
CA SER A 217 7.51 35.01 3.71
C SER A 217 8.41 33.78 3.86
N LEU A 218 7.86 32.69 4.41
CA LEU A 218 8.56 31.40 4.51
C LEU A 218 8.94 30.83 3.14
N LEU A 219 8.03 30.88 2.16
CA LEU A 219 8.26 30.34 0.81
C LEU A 219 9.22 31.21 -0.02
N SER A 220 9.20 32.53 0.17
CA SER A 220 10.11 33.46 -0.52
C SER A 220 11.48 33.57 0.15
N GLY A 221 11.61 33.07 1.38
CA GLY A 221 12.83 33.20 2.18
C GLY A 221 13.05 34.61 2.74
N PHE A 222 12.02 35.48 2.70
CA PHE A 222 12.10 36.87 3.15
C PHE A 222 10.83 37.24 3.94
N GLU A 223 10.98 37.76 5.15
CA GLU A 223 9.86 38.41 5.82
C GLU A 223 9.49 39.70 5.08
N GLN A 224 8.28 39.75 4.51
CA GLN A 224 7.71 41.02 4.04
C GLN A 224 7.39 41.88 5.27
N GLY A 225 8.37 42.69 5.67
CA GLY A 225 8.13 43.84 6.52
C GLY A 225 7.10 44.76 5.86
N ALA A 226 6.27 45.42 6.68
CA ALA A 226 5.20 46.30 6.22
C ALA A 226 5.67 47.51 5.39
N ASP A 227 6.98 47.74 5.29
CA ASP A 227 7.58 48.82 4.52
C ASP A 227 8.38 48.23 3.35
N GLY A 228 7.90 48.50 2.13
CA GLY A 228 8.37 47.89 0.89
C GLY A 228 9.77 48.30 0.43
N ASP A 229 10.80 47.98 1.20
CA ASP A 229 12.20 48.16 0.79
C ASP A 229 13.03 46.88 1.01
N GLY A 230 13.25 46.15 -0.10
CA GLY A 230 14.28 45.13 -0.24
C GLY A 230 14.12 43.80 0.53
N PRO A 231 14.84 42.74 0.12
CA PRO A 231 14.94 41.51 0.90
C PRO A 231 15.84 41.76 2.12
N SER A 232 15.24 41.99 3.28
CA SER A 232 15.96 42.10 4.55
C SER A 232 16.11 40.71 5.17
N PHE A 233 17.37 40.28 5.38
CA PHE A 233 17.69 39.22 6.33
C PHE A 233 17.50 39.79 7.74
N HIS A 234 16.27 39.85 8.22
CA HIS A 234 16.05 39.95 9.65
C HIS A 234 16.35 38.56 10.22
N SER A 235 17.51 38.41 10.87
CA SER A 235 17.57 37.41 11.94
C SER A 235 16.40 37.73 12.86
N PRO A 236 15.51 36.77 13.18
CA PRO A 236 14.55 36.99 14.25
C PRO A 236 15.37 37.48 15.44
N GLU A 237 15.07 38.68 15.95
CA GLU A 237 15.66 39.06 17.23
C GLU A 237 15.23 37.97 18.20
N ASP A 238 16.22 37.29 18.81
CA ASP A 238 15.96 36.24 19.78
C ASP A 238 14.93 36.77 20.76
N TYR A 239 13.76 36.13 20.81
CA TYR A 239 12.73 36.51 21.75
C TYR A 239 13.36 36.35 23.14
N PRO A 240 13.45 37.41 23.96
CA PRO A 240 14.21 37.36 25.19
C PRO A 240 13.37 36.65 26.26
N ILE A 241 13.24 35.32 26.09
CA ILE A 241 12.49 34.44 26.99
C ILE A 241 13.05 34.47 28.42
N ASP A 242 14.32 34.84 28.56
CA ASP A 242 15.03 35.02 29.82
C ASP A 242 14.87 36.44 30.41
N ASP A 243 14.10 37.33 29.76
CA ASP A 243 13.80 38.65 30.31
C ASP A 243 12.94 38.50 31.59
N PRO A 244 13.36 39.08 32.74
CA PRO A 244 12.63 39.01 33.99
C PRO A 244 11.18 39.54 33.90
N GLU A 245 10.85 40.35 32.89
CA GLU A 245 9.47 40.79 32.65
C GLU A 245 8.62 39.73 31.95
N ILE A 246 9.20 38.95 31.02
CA ILE A 246 8.51 37.89 30.28
C ILE A 246 8.36 36.63 31.16
N GLU A 247 9.35 36.32 31.99
CA GLU A 247 9.32 35.20 32.96
C GLU A 247 8.11 35.28 33.90
N LYS A 248 7.67 36.50 34.28
CA LYS A 248 6.48 36.70 35.13
C LYS A 248 5.17 36.31 34.46
N SER A 249 5.13 36.35 33.13
CA SER A 249 3.96 36.00 32.32
C SER A 249 3.97 34.56 31.82
N ALA A 250 5.15 33.92 31.86
CA ALA A 250 5.32 32.55 31.41
C ALA A 250 4.54 31.60 32.33
N PRO A 251 3.83 30.60 31.78
CA PRO A 251 3.13 29.61 32.58
C PRO A 251 4.16 28.85 33.44
N ILE A 252 3.83 28.66 34.72
CA ILE A 252 4.69 27.95 35.67
C ILE A 252 5.00 26.56 35.09
N LEU A 253 6.27 26.29 34.81
CA LEU A 253 6.70 24.94 34.46
C LEU A 253 6.42 24.03 35.66
N ILE A 254 5.57 23.03 35.46
CA ILE A 254 5.39 21.95 36.44
C ILE A 254 6.72 21.19 36.47
N GLN A 255 7.51 21.40 37.52
CA GLN A 255 8.63 20.53 37.82
C GLN A 255 8.05 19.27 38.46
N ASP A 256 8.13 18.14 37.74
CA ASP A 256 7.77 16.84 38.29
C ASP A 256 8.61 16.52 39.54
N ALA A 257 7.94 15.89 40.52
CA ALA A 257 8.47 15.48 41.82
C ALA A 257 9.43 14.28 41.77
#